data_AF-A0A2G9P2W7-F1
#
_entry.id   AF-A0A2G9P2W7-F1
#
_cell.length_a   1.000
_cell.length_b   1.000
_cell.length_c   1.000
_cell.angle_alpha   90.00
_cell.angle_beta   90.00
_cell.angle_gamma   90.00
#
_symmetry.space_group_name_H-M   'P 1'
#
loop_
_entity.id
_entity.type
_entity.pdbx_description
1 polymer ?
#
loop_
_entity_poly.entity_id
_entity_poly.type
_entity_poly.pdbx_seq_one_letter_code
_entity_poly.pdbx_strand_id
1 'polypeptide(L)'
;IFKGNTDSSSIKENQFNPPIAARYIRVYPTKYSNKPALRMELLGCEISGCSVPLGMENLSIKDEQITASSYKTSWYTSPWVPSLARLNKAGSVNAWQAK
;
A
#
# COMPACT_ATOMS: atom_id res chain seq x y z
N ILE A 1 -10.08 -6.79 25.84
CA ILE A 1 -10.96 -5.74 25.28
C ILE A 1 -10.06 -4.63 24.74
N PHE A 2 -10.25 -4.22 23.48
CA PHE A 2 -9.48 -3.15 22.84
C PHE A 2 -10.20 -1.80 22.98
N LYS A 3 -9.44 -0.70 22.97
CA LYS A 3 -10.02 0.65 22.97
C LYS A 3 -10.28 1.08 21.53
N GLY A 4 -11.49 1.58 21.26
CA GLY A 4 -11.86 2.21 19.99
C GLY A 4 -11.60 3.73 20.00
N ASN A 5 -11.83 4.36 18.85
CA ASN A 5 -11.87 5.81 18.68
C ASN A 5 -13.11 6.43 19.35
N THR A 6 -13.02 7.73 19.67
CA THR A 6 -14.10 8.51 20.31
C THR A 6 -14.77 9.52 19.39
N ASP A 7 -14.24 9.69 18.18
CA ASP A 7 -14.73 10.59 17.14
C ASP A 7 -14.81 9.85 15.79
N SER A 8 -15.14 10.54 14.69
CA SER A 8 -15.34 9.90 13.38
C SER A 8 -14.08 9.75 12.52
N SER A 9 -12.91 10.27 12.94
CA SER A 9 -11.75 10.42 12.06
C SER A 9 -10.41 10.02 12.67
N SER A 10 -10.28 10.06 13.99
CA SER A 10 -9.06 9.65 14.68
C SER A 10 -8.79 8.17 14.46
N ILE A 11 -7.56 7.86 14.08
CA ILE A 11 -7.10 6.49 13.90
C ILE A 11 -6.70 5.97 15.29
N LYS A 12 -7.31 4.86 15.71
CA LYS A 12 -6.93 4.17 16.93
C LYS A 12 -6.19 2.87 16.62
N GLU A 13 -4.87 2.89 16.83
CA GLU A 13 -4.03 1.70 16.72
C GLU A 13 -4.17 0.79 17.95
N ASN A 14 -4.25 -0.52 17.69
CA ASN A 14 -4.28 -1.58 18.69
C ASN A 14 -3.25 -2.65 18.32
N GLN A 15 -2.30 -2.91 19.22
CA GLN A 15 -1.26 -3.91 18.99
C GLN A 15 -1.72 -5.28 19.49
N PHE A 16 -1.39 -6.32 18.71
CA PHE A 16 -1.60 -7.72 19.06
C PHE A 16 -0.26 -8.33 19.45
N ASN A 17 0.01 -8.37 20.76
CA ASN A 17 1.16 -9.07 21.32
C ASN A 17 0.66 -10.09 22.35
N PRO A 18 0.75 -11.41 22.08
CA PRO A 18 1.41 -12.04 20.91
C PRO A 18 0.64 -11.85 19.57
N PRO A 19 1.31 -12.03 18.41
CA PRO A 19 0.67 -11.91 17.10
C PRO A 19 -0.39 -13.01 16.87
N ILE A 20 -1.39 -12.71 16.05
CA ILE A 20 -2.50 -13.63 15.74
C ILE A 20 -2.25 -14.28 14.38
N ALA A 21 -2.14 -15.60 14.34
CA ALA A 21 -2.13 -16.39 13.10
C ALA A 21 -3.54 -16.91 12.80
N ALA A 22 -4.21 -16.33 11.79
CA ALA A 22 -5.56 -16.72 11.41
C ALA A 22 -5.86 -16.38 9.94
N ARG A 23 -6.79 -17.12 9.33
CA ARG A 23 -7.37 -16.79 8.03
C ARG A 23 -8.57 -15.85 8.13
N TYR A 24 -9.30 -15.91 9.24
CA TYR A 24 -10.52 -15.15 9.48
C TYR A 24 -10.40 -14.39 10.80
N ILE A 25 -10.71 -13.09 10.76
CA ILE A 25 -10.77 -12.23 11.93
C ILE A 25 -12.19 -11.68 12.02
N ARG A 26 -12.77 -11.72 13.23
CA ARG A 26 -14.09 -11.14 13.50
C ARG A 26 -13.96 -10.10 14.59
N VAL A 27 -14.43 -8.89 14.29
CA VAL A 27 -14.47 -7.78 15.25
C VAL A 27 -15.89 -7.65 15.79
N TYR A 28 -16.02 -7.63 17.11
CA TYR A 28 -17.29 -7.42 17.80
C TYR A 28 -17.24 -6.09 18.55
N PRO A 29 -17.91 -5.03 18.06
CA PRO A 29 -17.99 -3.77 18.77
C PRO A 29 -18.75 -3.93 20.10
N THR A 30 -18.12 -3.57 21.22
CA THR A 30 -18.73 -3.66 22.55
C THR A 30 -19.34 -2.34 23.03
N LYS A 31 -18.85 -1.21 22.50
CA LYS A 31 -19.33 0.16 22.78
C LYS A 31 -19.27 0.96 21.48
N TYR A 32 -20.24 1.82 21.25
CA TYR A 32 -20.33 2.69 20.07
C TYR A 32 -21.13 3.96 20.39
N SER A 33 -20.94 4.99 19.58
CA SER A 33 -21.75 6.22 19.61
C SER A 33 -22.78 6.16 18.48
N ASN A 34 -24.07 6.30 18.82
CA ASN A 34 -25.22 6.16 17.91
C ASN A 34 -25.41 4.77 17.28
N LYS A 35 -24.47 4.33 16.42
CA LYS A 35 -24.50 3.04 15.72
C LYS A 35 -23.08 2.45 15.62
N PRO A 36 -22.92 1.12 15.62
CA PRO A 36 -21.63 0.50 15.38
C PRO A 36 -21.19 0.75 13.93
N ALA A 37 -20.12 1.52 13.75
CA ALA A 37 -19.50 1.81 12.46
C ALA A 37 -17.98 1.74 12.60
N LEU A 38 -17.29 1.18 11.61
CA LEU A 38 -15.85 0.97 11.64
C LEU A 38 -15.25 1.10 10.23
N ARG A 39 -14.14 1.83 10.14
CA ARG A 39 -13.18 1.75 9.03
C ARG A 39 -11.89 1.27 9.64
N MET A 40 -11.38 0.13 9.19
CA MET A 40 -10.17 -0.48 9.75
C MET A 40 -9.27 -1.04 8.67
N GLU A 41 -8.00 -1.15 9.03
CA GLU A 41 -6.98 -1.87 8.27
C GLU A 41 -6.29 -2.84 9.23
N LEU A 42 -6.05 -4.07 8.76
CA LEU A 42 -5.34 -5.08 9.53
C LEU A 42 -3.88 -5.08 9.08
N LEU A 43 -3.00 -4.63 9.95
CA LEU A 43 -1.56 -4.62 9.70
C LEU A 43 -0.95 -5.93 10.23
N GLY A 44 -0.25 -6.65 9.36
CA GLY A 44 0.38 -7.92 9.69
C GLY A 44 1.30 -8.38 8.57
N CYS A 45 1.85 -9.59 8.73
CA CYS A 45 2.67 -10.25 7.73
C CYS A 45 2.15 -11.66 7.43
N GLU A 46 2.56 -12.21 6.30
CA GLU A 46 2.33 -13.61 5.98
C GLU A 46 3.16 -14.53 6.87
N ILE A 47 2.66 -15.74 7.13
CA ILE A 47 3.36 -16.76 7.94
C ILE A 47 4.74 -17.08 7.33
N SER A 48 4.85 -17.09 6.00
CA SER A 48 6.09 -17.32 5.26
C SER A 48 6.96 -16.07 5.09
N GLY A 49 6.48 -14.88 5.47
CA GLY A 49 7.27 -13.64 5.47
C GLY A 49 7.62 -13.05 4.09
N CYS A 50 6.88 -13.37 3.03
CA CYS A 50 7.28 -13.01 1.65
C CYS A 50 6.80 -11.64 1.16
N SER A 51 5.79 -11.04 1.79
CA SER A 51 5.13 -9.83 1.28
C SER A 51 5.72 -8.52 1.83
N VAL A 52 6.96 -8.23 1.46
CA VAL A 52 7.64 -6.96 1.77
C VAL A 52 8.02 -6.20 0.49
N PRO A 53 8.00 -4.84 0.49
CA PRO A 53 8.35 -4.07 -0.69
C PRO A 53 9.84 -4.28 -1.05
N LEU A 54 10.10 -4.71 -2.28
CA LEU A 54 11.45 -5.01 -2.77
C LEU A 54 12.21 -3.78 -3.27
N GLY A 55 11.56 -2.61 -3.30
CA GLY A 55 12.21 -1.34 -3.61
C GLY A 55 11.84 -0.68 -4.95
N MET A 56 10.75 -1.13 -5.59
CA MET A 56 10.22 -0.48 -6.79
C MET A 56 9.74 0.95 -6.52
N GLU A 57 9.04 1.18 -5.40
CA GLU A 57 8.52 2.50 -5.04
C GLU A 57 9.60 3.42 -4.44
N ASN A 58 10.35 2.91 -3.46
CA ASN A 58 11.30 3.71 -2.67
C ASN A 58 12.66 3.96 -3.36
N LEU A 59 12.78 3.64 -4.66
CA LEU A 59 14.00 3.81 -5.46
C LEU A 59 15.20 2.93 -5.07
N SER A 60 15.02 1.92 -4.21
CA SER A 60 16.12 0.99 -3.88
C SER A 60 16.50 0.10 -5.08
N ILE A 61 15.52 -0.27 -5.91
CA ILE A 61 15.78 -0.78 -7.25
C ILE A 61 16.09 0.43 -8.13
N LYS A 62 17.30 0.50 -8.69
CA LYS A 62 17.77 1.64 -9.48
C LYS A 62 17.14 1.64 -10.88
N ASP A 63 17.08 2.82 -11.49
CA ASP A 63 16.48 3.01 -12.81
C ASP A 63 17.17 2.14 -13.88
N GLU A 64 18.48 1.94 -13.78
CA GLU A 64 19.27 1.12 -14.71
C GLU A 64 18.92 -0.37 -14.64
N GLN A 65 18.30 -0.81 -13.55
CA GLN A 65 17.85 -2.20 -13.36
C GLN A 65 16.47 -2.46 -13.97
N ILE A 66 15.78 -1.41 -14.45
CA ILE A 66 14.41 -1.51 -14.98
C ILE A 66 14.45 -1.33 -16.51
N THR A 67 14.21 -2.42 -17.23
CA THR A 67 14.17 -2.44 -18.69
C THR A 67 12.81 -2.90 -19.21
N ALA A 68 12.44 -2.49 -20.42
CA ALA A 68 11.28 -3.03 -21.14
C ALA A 68 11.61 -3.22 -22.62
N SER A 69 10.80 -4.02 -23.32
CA SER A 69 10.96 -4.29 -24.75
C SER A 69 10.78 -3.04 -25.63
N SER A 70 9.96 -2.08 -25.18
CA SER A 70 9.75 -0.81 -25.85
C SER A 70 9.20 0.23 -24.88
N TYR A 71 9.19 1.49 -25.31
CA TYR A 71 8.47 2.55 -24.63
C TYR A 71 8.00 3.64 -25.59
N LYS A 72 6.88 4.29 -25.27
CA LYS A 72 6.31 5.37 -26.03
C LYS A 72 7.14 6.65 -25.86
N THR A 73 7.47 7.26 -26.99
CA THR A 73 8.08 8.58 -27.07
C THR A 73 7.18 9.52 -27.86
N SER A 74 7.29 10.81 -27.61
CA SER A 74 6.56 11.86 -28.30
C SER A 74 7.47 13.07 -28.49
N TRP A 75 7.24 13.85 -29.54
CA TRP A 75 8.04 15.05 -29.80
C TRP A 75 7.73 16.21 -28.83
N TYR A 76 6.57 16.19 -28.16
CA TYR A 76 6.09 17.26 -27.28
C TYR A 76 5.90 16.84 -25.81
N THR A 77 6.04 15.55 -25.49
CA THR A 77 5.96 15.07 -24.10
C THR A 77 7.20 14.29 -23.72
N SER A 78 7.49 14.22 -22.42
CA SER A 78 8.53 13.33 -21.91
C SER A 78 8.23 11.86 -22.29
N PRO A 79 9.25 11.03 -22.52
CA PRO A 79 9.08 9.63 -22.88
C PRO A 79 8.59 8.81 -21.67
N TRP A 80 7.74 7.83 -21.93
CA TRP A 80 7.17 6.92 -20.92
C TRP A 80 8.12 5.75 -20.62
N VAL A 81 9.36 6.07 -20.23
CA VAL A 81 10.47 5.11 -20.07
C VAL A 81 10.21 4.07 -18.98
N PRO A 82 10.84 2.87 -19.05
CA PRO A 82 10.58 1.78 -18.10
C PRO A 82 10.79 2.13 -16.63
N SER A 83 11.77 3.00 -16.32
CA SER A 83 12.07 3.39 -14.94
C SER A 83 10.99 4.24 -14.26
N LEU A 84 9.96 4.64 -15.01
CA LEU A 84 8.77 5.28 -14.49
C LEU A 84 7.73 4.29 -13.96
N ALA A 85 7.90 2.97 -14.17
CA ALA A 85 6.99 1.91 -13.71
C ALA A 85 7.07 1.69 -12.18
N ARG A 86 6.82 2.74 -11.39
CA ARG A 86 6.92 2.73 -9.93
C ARG A 86 5.59 3.10 -9.30
N LEU A 87 5.21 2.38 -8.23
CA LEU A 87 4.01 2.68 -7.47
C LEU A 87 4.08 4.09 -6.87
N ASN A 88 2.93 4.77 -6.75
CA ASN A 88 2.79 6.11 -6.17
C ASN A 88 3.70 7.20 -6.78
N LYS A 89 4.23 6.99 -7.99
CA LYS A 89 5.02 8.01 -8.69
C LYS A 89 4.12 9.13 -9.18
N ALA A 90 4.39 10.36 -8.76
CA ALA A 90 3.67 11.56 -9.19
C ALA A 90 4.34 12.23 -10.41
N GLY A 91 3.60 13.06 -11.14
CA GLY A 91 4.08 13.82 -12.29
C GLY A 91 3.18 13.68 -13.51
N SER A 92 3.43 14.49 -14.55
CA SER A 92 2.69 14.45 -15.81
C SER A 92 3.02 13.22 -16.68
N VAL A 93 4.26 12.73 -16.56
CA VAL A 93 4.73 11.45 -17.14
C VAL A 93 5.36 10.66 -16.00
N ASN A 94 4.60 9.71 -15.46
CA ASN A 94 4.86 9.08 -14.17
C ASN A 94 4.63 7.56 -14.19
N ALA A 95 4.49 6.99 -15.38
CA ALA A 95 4.31 5.57 -15.61
C ALA A 95 5.14 5.12 -16.82
N TRP A 96 5.23 3.81 -17.02
CA TRP A 96 5.74 3.25 -18.26
C TRP A 96 4.58 2.96 -19.23
N GLN A 97 4.83 3.17 -20.53
CA GLN A 97 3.91 2.82 -21.60
C GLN A 97 4.71 2.23 -22.76
N ALA A 98 4.28 1.08 -23.30
CA ALA A 98 4.84 0.48 -24.51
C ALA A 98 4.57 1.35 -25.77
N LYS A 99 5.32 1.12 -26.85
CA LYS A 99 5.09 1.79 -28.15
C LYS A 99 3.69 1.48 -28.71
#